data_AF-A0A8T3MD64-F1
#
_entry.id   AF-A0A8T3MD64-F1
#
_cell.length_a   1.000
_cell.length_b   1.000
_cell.length_c   1.000
_cell.angle_alpha   90.00
_cell.angle_beta   90.00
_cell.angle_gamma   90.00
#
_symmetry.space_group_name_H-M   'P 1'
#
loop_
_entity.id
_entity.type
_entity.pdbx_description
1 polymer ?
#
loop_
_entity_poly.entity_id
_entity_poly.type
_entity_poly.pdbx_seq_one_letter_code
_entity_poly.pdbx_strand_id
1 'polypeptide(L)'
;MLRIGPGGRATRQVLLVMGLTLVGCGTPADPPVEVPVALYGRNAAAGVAWFAVHPVTDPLLSVGFGPDIGVACWVAPTGSQVLMLDHAPGQGPTNVVAVVGTIQAPPNAPRRHLWVDVARDGAVSAGGGVPPWWPDDPGC
;
A
#
# COMPACT_ATOMS: atom_id res chain seq x y z
N MET A 1 50.44 38.00 -7.96
CA MET A 1 49.02 38.31 -8.23
C MET A 1 48.19 37.16 -7.67
N LEU A 2 47.63 37.30 -6.45
CA LEU A 2 46.76 36.31 -5.82
C LEU A 2 45.93 37.02 -4.73
N ARG A 3 44.60 36.88 -4.79
CA ARG A 3 43.63 37.61 -3.97
C ARG A 3 43.53 37.04 -2.54
N ILE A 4 43.52 37.93 -1.56
CA ILE A 4 43.28 37.66 -0.13
C ILE A 4 41.78 37.82 0.15
N GLY A 5 41.11 36.78 0.66
CA GLY A 5 39.79 36.88 1.29
C GLY A 5 39.94 36.90 2.82
N PRO A 6 39.32 37.84 3.55
CA PRO A 6 39.33 37.86 5.01
C PRO A 6 38.25 36.87 5.50
N GLY A 7 38.33 36.25 6.66
CA GLY A 7 39.15 36.45 7.83
C GLY A 7 38.38 35.79 8.97
N GLY A 8 38.98 34.78 9.61
CA GLY A 8 38.37 34.14 10.76
C GLY A 8 38.29 35.06 11.96
N ARG A 9 37.29 34.84 12.82
CA ARG A 9 37.40 34.94 14.28
C ARG A 9 36.22 34.22 14.92
N ALA A 10 36.53 33.12 15.61
CA ALA A 10 35.63 32.45 16.53
C ALA A 10 35.16 33.45 17.60
N THR A 11 33.85 33.62 17.72
CA THR A 11 33.23 34.25 18.88
C THR A 11 32.24 33.24 19.44
N ARG A 12 32.55 32.73 20.64
CA ARG A 12 31.63 31.95 21.45
C ARG A 12 30.40 32.81 21.74
N GLN A 13 29.22 32.38 21.32
CA GLN A 13 27.98 32.79 21.96
C GLN A 13 27.33 31.55 22.58
N VAL A 14 27.34 31.56 23.91
CA VAL A 14 26.63 30.64 24.78
C VAL A 14 25.19 31.15 24.89
N LEU A 15 24.27 30.35 24.35
CA LEU A 15 22.92 30.04 24.83
C LEU A 15 22.01 31.20 25.32
N LEU A 16 20.92 31.46 24.59
CA LEU A 16 19.60 31.53 25.21
C LEU A 16 18.53 31.01 24.24
N VAL A 17 17.69 30.11 24.75
CA VAL A 17 16.69 29.30 24.05
C VAL A 17 15.48 30.15 23.67
N MET A 18 15.08 30.10 22.39
CA MET A 18 13.66 30.18 22.01
C MET A 18 13.45 29.26 20.81
N GLY A 19 12.50 28.33 20.95
CA GLY A 19 12.27 27.22 20.03
C GLY A 19 12.07 27.68 18.59
N LEU A 20 13.05 27.37 17.75
CA LEU A 20 12.92 27.44 16.31
C LEU A 20 12.57 26.04 15.83
N THR A 21 11.29 25.82 15.54
CA THR A 21 10.84 24.64 14.80
C THR A 21 11.48 24.72 13.42
N LEU A 22 12.49 23.87 13.18
CA LEU A 22 13.00 23.63 11.84
C LEU A 22 11.88 22.97 11.04
N VAL A 23 11.10 23.79 10.32
CA VAL A 23 10.33 23.30 9.17
C VAL A 23 11.39 22.93 8.13
N GLY A 24 11.84 21.68 8.19
CA GLY A 24 12.55 21.10 7.08
C GLY A 24 11.60 21.12 5.90
N CYS A 25 11.92 21.91 4.87
CA CYS A 25 11.33 21.73 3.56
C CYS A 25 11.64 20.30 3.14
N GLY A 26 10.71 19.38 3.36
CA GLY A 26 10.76 18.07 2.76
C GLY A 26 10.92 18.29 1.27
N THR A 27 11.98 17.73 0.69
CA THR A 27 12.04 17.49 -0.75
C THR A 27 10.67 17.01 -1.23
N PRO A 28 10.13 17.50 -2.35
CA PRO A 28 8.92 16.94 -2.92
C PRO A 28 9.11 15.42 -2.96
N ALA A 29 8.28 14.67 -2.23
CA ALA A 29 8.29 13.23 -2.35
C ALA A 29 8.01 12.93 -3.82
N ASP A 30 8.84 12.10 -4.46
CA ASP A 30 8.57 11.66 -5.82
C ASP A 30 7.11 11.16 -5.89
N PRO A 31 6.37 11.50 -6.96
CA PRO A 31 4.99 11.05 -7.08
C PRO A 31 4.94 9.52 -6.98
N PRO A 32 3.93 8.96 -6.28
CA PRO A 32 3.82 7.51 -6.12
C PRO A 32 3.81 6.81 -7.48
N VAL A 33 4.67 5.82 -7.67
CA VAL A 33 4.70 5.01 -8.89
C VAL A 33 3.48 4.09 -8.88
N GLU A 34 2.63 4.18 -9.91
CA GLU A 34 1.51 3.28 -10.13
C GLU A 34 1.97 1.89 -10.58
N VAL A 35 1.36 0.85 -10.01
CA VAL A 35 1.73 -0.55 -10.23
C VAL A 35 0.46 -1.36 -10.54
N PRO A 36 0.45 -2.16 -11.62
CA PRO A 36 -0.59 -3.15 -11.84
C PRO A 36 -0.56 -4.21 -10.73
N VAL A 37 -1.71 -4.53 -10.14
CA VAL A 37 -1.85 -5.51 -9.06
C VAL A 37 -2.84 -6.59 -9.48
N ALA A 38 -2.48 -7.85 -9.30
CA ALA A 38 -3.41 -8.99 -9.29
C ALA A 38 -3.55 -9.52 -7.86
N LEU A 39 -4.78 -9.54 -7.36
CA LEU A 39 -5.14 -10.18 -6.11
C LEU A 39 -5.90 -11.47 -6.40
N TYR A 40 -5.27 -12.61 -6.10
CA TYR A 40 -5.92 -13.92 -6.16
C TYR A 40 -6.67 -14.17 -4.85
N GLY A 41 -7.96 -14.45 -4.94
CA GLY A 41 -8.79 -14.75 -3.78
C GLY A 41 -9.33 -16.17 -3.81
N ARG A 42 -9.24 -16.85 -2.68
CA ARG A 42 -10.03 -18.03 -2.36
C ARG A 42 -10.79 -17.75 -1.08
N ASN A 43 -12.08 -18.07 -1.06
CA ASN A 43 -12.89 -17.91 0.14
C ASN A 43 -13.78 -19.13 0.35
N ALA A 44 -13.49 -19.88 1.42
CA ALA A 44 -14.28 -21.03 1.86
C ALA A 44 -15.24 -20.70 3.02
N ALA A 45 -15.23 -19.45 3.51
CA ALA A 45 -16.16 -18.96 4.52
C ALA A 45 -17.55 -18.73 3.94
N ALA A 46 -18.54 -18.59 4.82
CA ALA A 46 -19.87 -18.18 4.42
C ALA A 46 -19.87 -16.70 4.00
N GLY A 47 -20.51 -16.39 2.88
CA GLY A 47 -20.65 -15.01 2.39
C GLY A 47 -19.51 -14.55 1.49
N VAL A 48 -19.36 -13.23 1.37
CA VAL A 48 -18.37 -12.58 0.50
C VAL A 48 -17.29 -11.93 1.36
N ALA A 49 -16.03 -12.25 1.09
CA ALA A 49 -14.89 -11.58 1.68
C ALA A 49 -14.54 -10.34 0.83
N TRP A 50 -14.66 -9.15 1.43
CA TRP A 50 -14.43 -7.89 0.73
C TRP A 50 -13.02 -7.38 0.95
N PHE A 51 -12.39 -6.92 -0.13
CA PHE A 51 -11.05 -6.37 -0.12
C PHE A 51 -11.01 -5.02 -0.82
N ALA A 52 -10.21 -4.11 -0.31
CA ALA A 52 -9.94 -2.82 -0.92
C ALA A 52 -8.44 -2.50 -0.86
N VAL A 53 -8.01 -1.55 -1.68
CA VAL A 53 -6.66 -0.98 -1.61
C VAL A 53 -6.71 0.25 -0.69
N HIS A 54 -5.59 0.80 -0.22
CA HIS A 54 -5.49 2.07 0.52
C HIS A 54 -4.05 2.62 0.45
N PRO A 55 -3.76 3.92 0.29
CA PRO A 55 -4.71 5.02 0.15
C PRO A 55 -5.45 4.87 -1.17
N VAL A 56 -6.77 5.05 -1.10
CA VAL A 56 -7.59 5.04 -2.31
C VAL A 56 -7.90 6.47 -2.68
N THR A 57 -7.76 6.74 -3.96
CA THR A 57 -8.44 7.82 -4.63
C THR A 57 -9.93 7.47 -4.72
N ASP A 58 -10.82 8.33 -4.20
CA ASP A 58 -12.27 8.15 -4.34
C ASP A 58 -12.66 7.96 -5.82
N PRO A 59 -13.38 6.88 -6.21
CA PRO A 59 -14.00 5.84 -5.38
C PRO A 59 -13.09 4.69 -4.94
N LEU A 60 -13.39 4.11 -3.77
CA LEU A 60 -12.70 2.95 -3.20
C LEU A 60 -12.72 1.75 -4.16
N LEU A 61 -11.60 1.50 -4.84
CA LEU A 61 -11.41 0.26 -5.60
C LEU A 61 -11.53 -0.92 -4.64
N SER A 62 -12.45 -1.83 -4.92
CA SER A 62 -12.73 -2.98 -4.07
C SER A 62 -13.20 -4.19 -4.88
N VAL A 63 -13.06 -5.37 -4.27
CA VAL A 63 -13.53 -6.64 -4.82
C VAL A 63 -14.10 -7.51 -3.71
N GLY A 64 -15.07 -8.35 -4.07
CA GLY A 64 -15.60 -9.40 -3.21
C GLY A 64 -15.27 -10.78 -3.75
N PHE A 65 -14.76 -11.67 -2.91
CA PHE A 65 -14.61 -13.10 -3.24
C PHE A 65 -15.71 -13.92 -2.55
N GLY A 66 -16.56 -14.54 -3.36
CA GLY A 66 -17.55 -15.52 -2.91
C GLY A 66 -16.94 -16.92 -2.71
N PRO A 67 -17.73 -18.02 -2.77
CA PRO A 67 -17.24 -19.37 -2.50
C PRO A 67 -16.22 -19.92 -3.52
N ASP A 68 -16.07 -19.26 -4.67
CA ASP A 68 -15.19 -19.66 -5.75
C ASP A 68 -13.79 -19.01 -5.63
N ILE A 69 -12.80 -19.61 -6.30
CA ILE A 69 -11.51 -18.94 -6.52
C ILE A 69 -11.66 -17.86 -7.61
N GLY A 70 -11.02 -16.70 -7.42
CA GLY A 70 -11.07 -15.61 -8.39
C GLY A 70 -9.81 -14.75 -8.40
N VAL A 71 -9.74 -13.84 -9.36
CA VAL A 71 -8.69 -12.82 -9.45
C VAL A 71 -9.31 -11.45 -9.64
N ALA A 72 -8.73 -10.45 -8.99
CA ALA A 72 -9.10 -9.05 -9.12
C ALA A 72 -7.89 -8.25 -9.60
N CYS A 73 -8.09 -7.36 -10.57
CA CYS A 73 -7.00 -6.63 -11.23
C CYS A 73 -7.22 -5.11 -11.15
N TRP A 74 -6.16 -4.40 -10.75
CA TRP A 74 -6.22 -3.02 -10.27
C TRP A 74 -4.92 -2.31 -10.66
N VAL A 75 -4.94 -0.98 -10.70
CA VAL A 75 -3.74 -0.17 -10.66
C VAL A 75 -3.72 0.57 -9.33
N ALA A 76 -2.59 0.54 -8.63
CA ALA A 76 -2.46 1.14 -7.32
C ALA A 76 -1.09 1.78 -7.12
N PRO A 77 -1.01 2.89 -6.36
CA PRO A 77 0.27 3.45 -5.94
C PRO A 77 1.15 2.44 -5.18
N THR A 78 2.46 2.48 -5.42
CA THR A 78 3.43 1.83 -4.55
C THR A 78 3.32 2.41 -3.14
N GLY A 79 3.34 1.53 -2.13
CA GLY A 79 3.08 1.89 -0.75
C GLY A 79 1.63 1.65 -0.31
N SER A 80 0.71 1.44 -1.26
CA SER A 80 -0.66 1.12 -0.91
C SER A 80 -0.78 -0.25 -0.21
N GLN A 81 -1.74 -0.39 0.69
CA GLN A 81 -2.09 -1.60 1.42
C GLN A 81 -3.33 -2.24 0.79
N VAL A 82 -3.41 -3.56 0.82
CA VAL A 82 -4.63 -4.30 0.58
C VAL A 82 -5.25 -4.62 1.94
N LEU A 83 -6.50 -4.25 2.12
CA LEU A 83 -7.26 -4.34 3.36
C LEU A 83 -8.43 -5.30 3.15
N MET A 84 -8.73 -6.11 4.16
CA MET A 84 -9.99 -6.83 4.25
C MET A 84 -11.00 -5.97 5.00
N LEU A 85 -12.23 -5.96 4.52
CA LEU A 85 -13.34 -5.18 5.03
C LEU A 85 -14.42 -6.10 5.63
N ASP A 86 -15.18 -5.58 6.59
CA ASP A 86 -16.30 -6.28 7.21
C ASP A 86 -17.53 -6.39 6.29
N HIS A 87 -17.66 -5.49 5.33
CA HIS A 87 -18.71 -5.49 4.30
C HIS A 87 -18.30 -4.72 3.05
N ALA A 88 -19.17 -4.71 2.03
CA ALA A 88 -18.92 -4.01 0.77
C ALA A 88 -18.85 -2.49 0.99
N PRO A 89 -17.91 -1.78 0.36
CA PRO A 89 -17.89 -0.33 0.40
C PRO A 89 -19.23 0.27 -0.08
N GLY A 90 -19.68 1.34 0.57
CA GLY A 90 -20.92 2.04 0.21
C GLY A 90 -22.18 1.54 0.92
N GLN A 91 -22.10 0.49 1.74
CA GLN A 91 -23.24 0.05 2.59
C GLN A 91 -23.26 0.69 3.98
N GLY A 92 -22.29 1.55 4.29
CA GLY A 92 -22.16 2.22 5.58
C GLY A 92 -20.69 2.49 5.93
N PRO A 93 -20.40 2.93 7.17
CA PRO A 93 -19.04 3.03 7.67
C PRO A 93 -18.37 1.65 7.70
N THR A 94 -17.31 1.47 6.94
CA THR A 94 -16.60 0.19 6.80
C THR A 94 -15.44 0.07 7.78
N ASN A 95 -15.29 -1.10 8.40
CA ASN A 95 -14.18 -1.40 9.30
C ASN A 95 -13.13 -2.26 8.60
N VAL A 96 -11.86 -1.99 8.91
CA VAL A 96 -10.75 -2.84 8.48
C VAL A 96 -10.65 -4.04 9.41
N VAL A 97 -10.81 -5.23 8.86
CA VAL A 97 -10.72 -6.50 9.59
C VAL A 97 -9.29 -7.01 9.61
N ALA A 98 -8.56 -6.86 8.49
CA ALA A 98 -7.19 -7.31 8.36
C ALA A 98 -6.41 -6.49 7.31
N VAL A 99 -5.09 -6.44 7.45
CA VAL A 99 -4.18 -5.98 6.39
C VAL A 99 -3.60 -7.22 5.70
N VAL A 100 -3.91 -7.38 4.42
CA VAL A 100 -3.49 -8.53 3.59
C VAL A 100 -2.04 -8.38 3.13
N GLY A 101 -1.62 -7.15 2.85
CA GLY A 101 -0.24 -6.85 2.48
C GLY A 101 -0.06 -5.44 1.96
N THR A 102 1.20 -5.10 1.65
CA THR A 102 1.57 -3.83 1.03
C THR A 102 2.01 -4.07 -0.40
N ILE A 103 1.54 -3.22 -1.30
CA ILE A 103 1.93 -3.13 -2.69
C ILE A 103 3.29 -2.44 -2.73
N GLN A 104 4.33 -3.25 -2.87
CA GLN A 104 5.70 -2.81 -3.03
C GLN A 104 6.22 -3.39 -4.34
N ALA A 105 6.69 -2.52 -5.23
CA ALA A 105 7.25 -2.94 -6.50
C ALA A 105 8.37 -2.00 -6.94
N PRO A 106 9.41 -2.52 -7.63
CA PRO A 106 10.38 -1.68 -8.32
C PRO A 106 9.70 -0.73 -9.32
N PRO A 107 10.31 0.44 -9.60
CA PRO A 107 9.92 1.26 -10.74
C PRO A 107 9.95 0.38 -12.00
N ASN A 108 8.82 0.30 -12.73
CA ASN A 108 8.62 -0.53 -13.93
C ASN A 108 8.36 -2.04 -13.70
N ALA A 109 8.02 -2.47 -12.49
CA ALA A 109 7.54 -3.85 -12.31
C ALA A 109 6.30 -4.11 -13.18
N PRO A 110 6.24 -5.21 -13.96
CA PRO A 110 5.14 -5.46 -14.87
C PRO A 110 3.81 -5.68 -14.12
N ARG A 111 3.88 -6.38 -12.98
CA ARG A 111 2.74 -6.61 -12.08
C ARG A 111 3.19 -7.02 -10.69
N ARG A 112 2.44 -6.60 -9.68
CA ARG A 112 2.50 -7.15 -8.32
C ARG A 112 1.43 -8.23 -8.15
N HIS A 113 1.86 -9.45 -7.82
CA HIS A 113 0.97 -10.55 -7.48
C HIS A 113 0.82 -10.67 -5.97
N LEU A 114 -0.42 -10.73 -5.50
CA LEU A 114 -0.80 -10.94 -4.11
C LEU A 114 -1.87 -12.02 -4.06
N TRP A 115 -1.95 -12.76 -2.96
CA TRP A 115 -3.01 -13.71 -2.75
C TRP A 115 -3.59 -13.61 -1.34
N VAL A 116 -4.84 -14.01 -1.23
CA VAL A 116 -5.60 -14.14 0.01
C VAL A 116 -6.40 -15.42 -0.01
N ASP A 117 -6.40 -16.12 1.12
CA ASP A 117 -7.18 -17.33 1.37
C ASP A 117 -7.93 -17.18 2.69
N VAL A 118 -9.26 -17.21 2.60
CA VAL A 118 -10.17 -17.13 3.74
C VAL A 118 -10.72 -18.53 4.01
N ALA A 119 -10.30 -19.10 5.12
CA ALA A 119 -10.73 -20.43 5.54
C ALA A 119 -12.20 -20.44 5.99
N ARG A 120 -12.78 -21.63 6.10
CA ARG A 120 -14.20 -21.81 6.47
C ARG A 120 -14.56 -21.21 7.83
N ASP A 121 -13.60 -21.18 8.76
CA ASP A 121 -13.73 -20.59 10.10
C ASP A 121 -13.50 -19.06 10.12
N GLY A 122 -13.23 -18.45 8.96
CA GLY A 122 -12.94 -17.03 8.80
C GLY A 122 -11.47 -16.67 9.02
N ALA A 123 -10.58 -17.63 9.27
CA ALA A 123 -9.14 -17.34 9.35
C ALA A 123 -8.61 -16.86 7.99
N VAL A 124 -7.81 -15.80 8.02
CA VAL A 124 -7.27 -15.16 6.81
C VAL A 124 -5.78 -15.43 6.73
N SER A 125 -5.33 -15.92 5.58
CA SER A 125 -3.92 -16.01 5.23
C SER A 125 -3.65 -15.29 3.92
N ALA A 126 -2.45 -14.73 3.79
CA ALA A 126 -2.10 -13.89 2.65
C ALA A 126 -0.61 -13.95 2.34
N GLY A 127 -0.24 -13.57 1.12
CA GLY A 127 1.15 -13.49 0.70
C GLY A 127 1.35 -12.85 -0.65
N GLY A 128 2.62 -12.80 -1.07
CA GLY A 128 3.00 -12.35 -2.41
C GLY A 128 3.17 -13.53 -3.38
N GLY A 129 3.06 -13.24 -4.67
CA GLY A 129 3.19 -14.21 -5.76
C GLY A 129 1.85 -14.78 -6.22
N VAL A 130 1.93 -15.69 -7.20
CA VAL A 130 0.79 -16.50 -7.65
C VAL A 130 0.66 -17.69 -6.69
N PRO A 131 -0.50 -17.91 -6.05
CA PRO A 131 -0.66 -18.99 -5.09
C PRO A 131 -0.73 -20.35 -5.81
N PRO A 132 -0.30 -21.45 -5.16
CA PRO A 132 -0.20 -22.77 -5.80
C PRO A 132 -1.54 -23.40 -6.17
N TRP A 133 -2.65 -22.88 -5.63
CA TRP A 133 -4.01 -23.32 -5.94
C TRP A 133 -4.62 -22.57 -7.14
N TRP A 134 -3.91 -21.59 -7.69
CA TRP A 134 -4.36 -20.86 -8.87
C TRP A 134 -3.98 -21.63 -10.14
N PRO A 135 -4.94 -21.91 -11.06
CA PRO A 135 -4.73 -22.83 -12.16
C PRO A 135 -3.78 -22.29 -13.25
N ASP A 136 -3.85 -21.01 -13.63
CA ASP A 136 -3.02 -20.41 -14.71
C ASP A 136 -2.92 -18.88 -14.58
N ASP A 137 -1.84 -18.22 -15.03
CA ASP A 137 -1.71 -16.75 -14.97
C ASP A 137 -2.84 -16.05 -15.77
N PRO A 138 -3.72 -15.25 -15.13
CA PRO A 138 -4.98 -14.82 -15.74
C PRO A 138 -4.84 -13.72 -16.79
N GLY A 139 -3.63 -13.32 -17.17
CA GLY A 139 -3.41 -12.35 -18.23
C GLY A 139 -3.99 -10.96 -17.95
N CYS A 140 -4.09 -10.60 -16.66
CA CYS A 140 -4.26 -9.20 -16.25
C CYS A 140 -3.00 -8.38 -16.57
#